data_AF-A0A9D5Q5E6-F1
#
_entry.id   AF-A0A9D5Q5E6-F1
#
_cell.length_a   1.000
_cell.length_b   1.000
_cell.length_c   1.000
_cell.angle_alpha   90.00
_cell.angle_beta   90.00
_cell.angle_gamma   90.00
#
_symmetry.space_group_name_H-M   'P 1'
#
loop_
_entity.id
_entity.type
_entity.pdbx_description
1 polymer ?
#
loop_
_entity_poly.entity_id
_entity_poly.type
_entity_poly.pdbx_seq_one_letter_code
_entity_poly.pdbx_strand_id
1 'polypeptide(L)'
;MALEIPDGVVRDAALSEHAVRIAQMVQEQMARLQQMTATMAADAQVVVNQAIEEAMARLDRLERIDVYRAEESAPGEAYERLAAFYRTMLPTFHEITEEDMQLAVAHLLPEKVPQATRTVWLEFLRRGNARAALGMSGTTRVCLLTFYVDLPTFALREGTTLVIATETPTQNH
;
A
#
# COMPACT_ATOMS: atom_id res chain seq x y z
N MET A 1 3.62 4.89 19.31
CA MET A 1 3.67 6.36 19.15
C MET A 1 2.63 6.70 18.10
N ALA A 2 1.74 7.65 18.35
CA ALA A 2 0.81 8.09 17.33
C ALA A 2 1.60 8.65 16.14
N LEU A 3 1.22 8.28 14.93
CA LEU A 3 1.80 8.80 13.71
C LEU A 3 1.77 10.34 13.67
N GLU A 4 2.93 10.97 13.48
CA GLU A 4 3.00 12.40 13.18
C GLU A 4 2.61 12.65 11.72
N ILE A 5 1.61 13.52 11.54
CA ILE A 5 1.09 13.91 10.23
C ILE A 5 1.50 15.35 9.94
N PRO A 6 2.22 15.62 8.82
CA PRO A 6 2.58 16.98 8.44
C PRO A 6 1.37 17.86 8.11
N ASP A 7 1.55 19.17 8.25
CA ASP A 7 0.54 20.16 7.85
C ASP A 7 0.17 20.03 6.37
N GLY A 8 -1.10 20.33 6.06
CA GLY A 8 -1.64 20.21 4.69
C GLY A 8 -2.05 18.80 4.30
N VAL A 9 -2.07 17.86 5.26
CA VAL A 9 -2.51 16.48 5.07
C VAL A 9 -3.82 16.25 5.84
N VAL A 10 -4.87 15.81 5.16
CA VAL A 10 -6.21 15.63 5.73
C VAL A 10 -6.60 14.16 5.70
N ARG A 11 -7.06 13.62 6.84
CA ARG A 11 -7.55 12.23 6.92
C ARG A 11 -8.84 12.07 6.11
N ASP A 12 -8.88 11.06 5.25
CA ASP A 12 -10.12 10.63 4.62
C ASP A 12 -10.69 9.45 5.42
N ALA A 13 -11.71 9.73 6.23
CA ALA A 13 -12.34 8.72 7.07
C ALA A 13 -12.99 7.58 6.25
N ALA A 14 -13.66 7.91 5.15
CA ALA A 14 -14.35 6.92 4.32
C ALA A 14 -13.35 5.99 3.63
N LEU A 15 -12.26 6.55 3.09
CA LEU A 15 -11.20 5.77 2.47
C LEU A 15 -10.41 4.95 3.49
N SER A 16 -10.21 5.47 4.71
CA SER A 16 -9.61 4.73 5.82
C SER A 16 -10.45 3.51 6.21
N GLU A 17 -11.76 3.70 6.42
CA GLU A 17 -12.69 2.60 6.71
C GLU A 17 -12.77 1.58 5.57
N HIS A 18 -12.70 2.05 4.32
CA HIS A 18 -12.69 1.17 3.17
C HIS A 18 -11.40 0.35 3.07
N ALA A 19 -10.25 0.97 3.32
CA ALA A 19 -8.95 0.30 3.30
C ALA A 19 -8.86 -0.81 4.35
N VAL A 20 -9.35 -0.57 5.57
CA VAL A 20 -9.45 -1.60 6.62
C VAL A 20 -10.32 -2.77 6.15
N ARG A 21 -11.48 -2.51 5.55
CA ARG A 21 -12.35 -3.58 5.00
C ARG A 21 -11.66 -4.38 3.90
N ILE A 22 -10.92 -3.73 2.99
CA ILE A 22 -10.16 -4.43 1.95
C ILE A 22 -9.10 -5.32 2.59
N ALA A 23 -8.37 -4.85 3.59
CA ALA A 23 -7.35 -5.65 4.28
C ALA A 23 -7.97 -6.89 4.93
N GLN A 24 -9.12 -6.75 5.59
CA GLN A 24 -9.89 -7.86 6.16
C GLN A 24 -10.35 -8.86 5.09
N MET A 25 -10.87 -8.37 3.94
CA MET A 25 -11.23 -9.25 2.83
C MET A 25 -10.03 -10.03 2.29
N VAL A 26 -8.85 -9.41 2.21
CA VAL A 26 -7.61 -10.09 1.79
C VAL A 26 -7.21 -11.17 2.79
N GLN A 27 -7.32 -10.92 4.10
CA GLN A 27 -7.10 -11.95 5.13
C GLN A 27 -8.03 -13.16 4.94
N GLU A 28 -9.34 -12.91 4.72
CA GLU A 28 -10.31 -13.98 4.49
C GLU A 28 -9.98 -14.80 3.23
N GLN A 29 -9.50 -14.15 2.17
CA GLN A 29 -9.09 -14.83 0.94
C GLN A 29 -7.80 -15.64 1.13
N MET A 30 -6.84 -15.13 1.89
CA MET A 30 -5.61 -15.85 2.21
C MET A 30 -5.87 -17.08 3.08
N ALA A 31 -6.77 -16.99 4.06
CA ALA A 31 -7.22 -18.14 4.84
C ALA A 31 -7.86 -19.23 3.96
N ARG A 32 -8.63 -18.84 2.92
CA ARG A 32 -9.17 -19.80 1.94
C ARG A 32 -8.08 -20.42 1.05
N LEU A 33 -7.09 -19.64 0.62
CA LEU A 33 -5.95 -20.13 -0.15
C LEU A 33 -5.16 -21.19 0.64
N GLN A 34 -4.95 -20.99 1.94
CA GLN A 34 -4.28 -21.97 2.81
C GLN A 34 -5.04 -23.31 2.91
N GLN A 35 -6.36 -23.30 2.76
CA GLN A 35 -7.18 -24.52 2.72
C GLN A 35 -7.07 -25.24 1.36
N MET A 36 -6.86 -24.49 0.27
CA MET A 36 -6.73 -25.05 -1.08
C MET A 36 -5.35 -25.62 -1.37
N THR A 37 -4.29 -25.12 -0.73
CA THR A 37 -2.91 -25.64 -0.88
C THR A 37 -2.74 -27.05 -0.32
N ALA A 38 -3.71 -27.56 0.46
CA ALA A 38 -3.77 -28.93 0.95
C ALA A 38 -3.74 -30.01 -0.16
N THR A 39 -4.01 -29.64 -1.41
CA THR A 39 -3.99 -30.55 -2.56
C THR A 39 -2.71 -30.47 -3.39
N MET A 40 -1.71 -29.68 -2.98
CA MET A 40 -0.44 -29.52 -3.71
C MET A 40 0.60 -30.56 -3.33
N ALA A 41 1.64 -30.73 -4.16
CA ALA A 41 2.81 -31.54 -3.80
C ALA A 41 3.53 -30.97 -2.57
N ALA A 42 4.01 -31.84 -1.68
CA ALA A 42 4.46 -31.50 -0.33
C ALA A 42 5.48 -30.34 -0.27
N ASP A 43 6.48 -30.34 -1.15
CA ASP A 43 7.54 -29.31 -1.12
C ASP A 43 7.03 -27.93 -1.55
N ALA A 44 6.15 -27.88 -2.56
CA ALA A 44 5.53 -26.62 -2.99
C ALA A 44 4.50 -26.14 -1.96
N GLN A 45 3.81 -27.07 -1.30
CA GLN A 45 2.85 -26.76 -0.24
C GLN A 45 3.53 -26.09 0.97
N VAL A 46 4.71 -26.56 1.39
CA VAL A 46 5.45 -25.96 2.52
C VAL A 46 5.83 -24.51 2.24
N VAL A 47 6.41 -24.23 1.07
CA VAL A 47 6.83 -22.86 0.69
C VAL A 47 5.64 -21.92 0.59
N VAL A 48 4.56 -22.36 -0.04
CA VAL A 48 3.34 -21.55 -0.19
C VAL A 48 2.66 -21.32 1.15
N ASN A 49 2.59 -22.35 2.02
CA ASN A 49 2.00 -22.19 3.35
C ASN A 49 2.81 -21.26 4.24
N GLN A 50 4.14 -21.29 4.20
CA GLN A 50 4.98 -20.31 4.90
C GLN A 50 4.74 -18.90 4.39
N ALA A 51 4.67 -18.70 3.07
CA ALA A 51 4.39 -17.38 2.50
C ALA A 51 3.00 -16.86 2.89
N ILE A 52 1.99 -17.73 2.93
CA ILE A 52 0.63 -17.39 3.37
C ILE A 52 0.60 -17.09 4.87
N GLU A 53 1.23 -17.91 5.71
CA GLU A 53 1.29 -17.69 7.15
C GLU A 53 2.02 -16.38 7.50
N GLU A 54 3.13 -16.07 6.82
CA GLU A 54 3.80 -14.79 6.99
C GLU A 54 2.94 -13.61 6.54
N ALA A 55 2.23 -13.74 5.41
CA ALA A 55 1.34 -12.70 4.91
C ALA A 55 0.14 -12.49 5.86
N MET A 56 -0.48 -13.56 6.35
CA MET A 56 -1.55 -13.52 7.34
C MET A 56 -1.07 -12.93 8.66
N ALA A 57 0.09 -13.34 9.18
CA ALA A 57 0.64 -12.77 10.41
C ALA A 57 0.97 -11.27 10.28
N ARG A 58 1.32 -10.80 9.07
CA ARG A 58 1.52 -9.36 8.80
C ARG A 58 0.20 -8.60 8.70
N LEU A 59 -0.84 -9.22 8.14
CA LEU A 59 -2.18 -8.62 8.03
C LEU A 59 -2.91 -8.62 9.38
N ASP A 60 -2.78 -9.67 10.20
CA ASP A 60 -3.38 -9.78 11.54
C ASP A 60 -2.86 -8.71 12.51
N ARG A 61 -1.67 -8.20 12.21
CA ARG A 61 -1.05 -7.09 12.91
C ARG A 61 -1.64 -5.72 12.53
N LEU A 62 -2.44 -5.63 11.47
CA LEU A 62 -3.06 -4.38 11.02
C LEU A 62 -4.36 -4.13 11.80
N GLU A 63 -4.29 -3.41 12.92
CA GLU A 63 -5.50 -2.99 13.64
C GLU A 63 -6.11 -1.72 13.05
N ARG A 64 -5.27 -0.85 12.48
CA ARG A 64 -5.69 0.44 11.95
C ARG A 64 -4.99 0.74 10.64
N ILE A 65 -5.76 1.21 9.65
CA ILE A 65 -5.25 1.78 8.41
C ILE A 65 -5.87 3.16 8.28
N ASP A 66 -5.05 4.18 8.50
CA ASP A 66 -5.46 5.55 8.21
C ASP A 66 -4.96 5.96 6.84
N VAL A 67 -5.87 6.51 6.05
CA VAL A 67 -5.57 7.08 4.75
C VAL A 67 -5.74 8.59 4.84
N TYR A 68 -4.68 9.30 4.50
CA TYR A 68 -4.66 10.74 4.40
C TYR A 68 -4.44 11.18 2.97
N ARG A 69 -4.96 12.35 2.64
CA ARG A 69 -4.78 13.01 1.36
C ARG A 69 -3.99 14.29 1.57
N ALA A 70 -3.00 14.50 0.71
CA ALA A 70 -2.35 15.78 0.57
C ALA A 70 -2.67 16.32 -0.82
N GLU A 71 -3.21 17.53 -0.85
CA GLU A 71 -3.42 18.27 -2.10
C GLU A 71 -2.08 18.81 -2.61
N GLU A 72 -1.95 18.86 -3.93
CA GLU A 72 -0.74 19.31 -4.61
C GLU A 72 -1.04 20.51 -5.51
N SER A 73 -0.26 21.58 -5.36
CA SER A 73 -0.26 22.70 -6.32
C SER A 73 0.54 22.39 -7.59
N ALA A 74 1.43 21.41 -7.56
CA ALA A 74 2.16 20.90 -8.72
C ALA A 74 2.42 19.38 -8.59
N PRO A 75 2.46 18.62 -9.70
CA PRO A 75 2.71 17.19 -9.66
C PRO A 75 3.96 16.82 -8.85
N GLY A 76 3.76 16.06 -7.78
CA GLY A 76 4.80 15.46 -6.95
C GLY A 76 5.32 16.34 -5.82
N GLU A 77 4.78 17.54 -5.67
CA GLU A 77 5.17 18.46 -4.63
C GLU A 77 4.89 17.90 -3.23
N ALA A 78 3.68 17.36 -3.00
CA ALA A 78 3.33 16.79 -1.71
C ALA A 78 4.15 15.52 -1.43
N TYR A 79 4.41 14.68 -2.45
CA TYR A 79 5.24 13.50 -2.28
C TYR A 79 6.64 13.86 -1.80
N GLU A 80 7.33 14.80 -2.45
CA GLU A 80 8.70 15.18 -2.07
C GLU A 80 8.76 15.73 -0.64
N ARG A 81 7.80 16.60 -0.30
CA ARG A 81 7.68 17.17 1.05
C ARG A 81 7.45 16.08 2.11
N LEU A 82 6.53 15.16 1.85
CA LEU A 82 6.18 14.08 2.78
C LEU A 82 7.29 13.03 2.88
N ALA A 83 7.94 12.67 1.77
CA ALA A 83 9.07 11.76 1.75
C ALA A 83 10.25 12.32 2.53
N ALA A 84 10.56 13.61 2.36
CA ALA A 84 11.60 14.29 3.14
C ALA A 84 11.28 14.28 4.64
N PHE A 85 10.03 14.55 5.03
CA PHE A 85 9.59 14.50 6.42
C PHE A 85 9.71 13.08 7.02
N TYR A 86 9.17 12.06 6.36
CA TYR A 86 9.22 10.70 6.91
C TYR A 86 10.62 10.09 6.91
N ARG A 87 11.50 10.52 6.00
CA ARG A 87 12.91 10.10 5.99
C ARG A 87 13.67 10.57 7.24
N THR A 88 13.31 11.69 7.85
CA THR A 88 13.94 12.15 9.10
C THR A 88 13.36 11.44 10.33
N MET A 89 12.11 11.00 10.26
CA MET A 89 11.37 10.42 11.39
C MET A 89 11.45 8.89 11.47
N LEU A 90 11.58 8.21 10.34
CA LEU A 90 11.54 6.74 10.27
C LEU A 90 12.96 6.18 10.06
N PRO A 91 13.44 5.29 10.94
CA PRO A 91 14.79 4.72 10.85
C PRO A 91 14.99 3.89 9.57
N THR A 92 13.91 3.32 9.03
CA THR A 92 13.90 2.73 7.69
C THR A 92 12.87 3.49 6.86
N PHE A 93 13.33 4.16 5.80
CA PHE A 93 12.48 4.79 4.79
C PHE A 93 13.09 4.57 3.42
N HIS A 94 12.36 3.90 2.53
CA HIS A 94 12.87 3.41 1.26
C HIS A 94 11.89 3.80 0.15
N GLU A 95 12.40 4.44 -0.89
CA GLU A 95 11.59 4.67 -2.10
C GLU A 95 11.43 3.35 -2.84
N ILE A 96 10.20 3.05 -3.24
CA ILE A 96 9.87 1.84 -3.99
C ILE A 96 10.23 2.12 -5.44
N THR A 97 11.01 1.21 -6.03
CA THR A 97 11.43 1.37 -7.42
C THR A 97 10.25 1.18 -8.37
N GLU A 98 10.36 1.75 -9.56
CA GLU A 98 9.37 1.52 -10.61
C GLU A 98 9.19 0.03 -10.92
N GLU A 99 10.30 -0.72 -10.94
CA GLU A 99 10.30 -2.17 -11.17
C GLU A 99 9.49 -2.92 -10.11
N ASP A 100 9.71 -2.61 -8.83
CA ASP A 100 8.96 -3.22 -7.72
C ASP A 100 7.45 -2.90 -7.80
N MET A 101 7.10 -1.66 -8.19
CA MET A 101 5.70 -1.27 -8.38
C MET A 101 5.07 -2.02 -9.57
N GLN A 102 5.79 -2.16 -10.67
CA GLN A 102 5.32 -2.94 -11.83
C GLN A 102 5.12 -4.40 -11.48
N LEU A 103 6.06 -5.00 -10.74
CA LEU A 103 5.98 -6.37 -10.26
C LEU A 103 4.73 -6.56 -9.39
N ALA A 104 4.48 -5.65 -8.45
CA ALA A 104 3.30 -5.68 -7.60
C ALA A 104 1.98 -5.64 -8.41
N VAL A 105 1.88 -4.76 -9.41
CA VAL A 105 0.70 -4.69 -10.29
C VAL A 105 0.52 -5.95 -11.13
N ALA A 106 1.61 -6.53 -11.63
CA ALA A 106 1.58 -7.76 -12.42
C ALA A 106 1.06 -8.97 -11.61
N HIS A 107 1.34 -9.01 -10.30
CA HIS A 107 0.89 -10.07 -9.40
C HIS A 107 -0.54 -9.89 -8.85
N LEU A 108 -1.24 -8.81 -9.19
CA LEU A 108 -2.64 -8.65 -8.79
C LEU A 108 -3.52 -9.73 -9.44
N LEU A 109 -4.42 -10.29 -8.64
CA LEU A 109 -5.32 -11.36 -9.07
C LEU A 109 -6.23 -10.87 -10.22
N PRO A 110 -6.32 -11.60 -11.35
CA PRO A 110 -7.13 -11.19 -12.50
C PRO A 110 -8.61 -10.95 -12.21
N GLU A 111 -9.14 -11.68 -11.24
CA GLU A 111 -10.52 -11.56 -10.76
C GLU A 111 -10.82 -10.26 -9.99
N LYS A 112 -9.78 -9.53 -9.55
CA LYS A 112 -9.91 -8.27 -8.82
C LYS A 112 -9.62 -7.06 -9.69
N VAL A 113 -8.67 -7.19 -10.62
CA VAL A 113 -8.27 -6.10 -11.51
C VAL A 113 -8.28 -6.59 -12.95
N PRO A 114 -9.25 -6.13 -13.78
CA PRO A 114 -9.32 -6.49 -15.18
C PRO A 114 -7.98 -6.26 -15.90
N GLN A 115 -7.67 -7.11 -16.89
CA GLN A 115 -6.42 -7.00 -17.64
C GLN A 115 -6.23 -5.62 -18.28
N ALA A 116 -7.31 -5.01 -18.80
CA ALA A 116 -7.28 -3.66 -19.35
C ALA A 116 -6.81 -2.62 -18.32
N THR A 117 -7.34 -2.69 -17.09
CA THR A 117 -6.94 -1.81 -15.98
C THR A 117 -5.47 -2.03 -15.60
N ARG A 118 -5.01 -3.29 -15.54
CA ARG A 118 -3.60 -3.61 -15.28
C ARG A 118 -2.67 -3.06 -16.35
N THR A 119 -3.02 -3.21 -17.63
CA THR A 119 -2.23 -2.64 -18.74
C THR A 119 -2.10 -1.12 -18.60
N VAL A 120 -3.20 -0.44 -18.29
CA VAL A 120 -3.20 1.02 -18.09
C VAL A 120 -2.32 1.41 -16.90
N TRP A 121 -2.38 0.70 -15.78
CA TRP A 121 -1.54 0.97 -14.61
C TRP A 121 -0.06 0.72 -14.87
N LEU A 122 0.29 -0.34 -15.61
CA LEU A 122 1.68 -0.61 -15.99
C LEU A 122 2.23 0.48 -16.92
N GLU A 123 1.43 0.92 -17.90
CA GLU A 123 1.80 2.04 -18.76
C GLU A 123 1.93 3.34 -17.97
N PHE A 124 1.08 3.54 -16.97
CA PHE A 124 1.12 4.69 -16.07
C PHE A 124 2.41 4.76 -15.26
N LEU A 125 2.84 3.63 -14.69
CA LEU A 125 4.10 3.51 -13.95
C LEU A 125 5.30 3.80 -14.85
N ARG A 126 5.31 3.25 -16.07
CA ARG A 126 6.38 3.48 -17.07
C ARG A 126 6.57 4.94 -17.49
N ARG A 127 5.54 5.76 -17.32
CA ARG A 127 5.59 7.20 -17.61
C ARG A 127 6.08 8.03 -16.42
N GLY A 128 6.41 7.40 -15.29
CA GLY A 128 6.85 8.09 -14.06
C GLY A 128 5.70 8.82 -13.34
N ASN A 129 4.46 8.45 -13.62
CA ASN A 129 3.29 9.18 -13.13
C ASN A 129 2.82 8.71 -11.73
N ALA A 130 3.51 7.75 -11.13
CA ALA A 130 3.28 7.35 -9.75
C ALA A 130 4.61 7.28 -9.02
N ARG A 131 4.57 7.59 -7.72
CA ARG A 131 5.72 7.42 -6.83
C ARG A 131 5.26 6.81 -5.53
N ALA A 132 6.09 5.95 -4.96
CA ALA A 132 5.80 5.32 -3.70
C ALA A 132 7.03 5.21 -2.82
N ALA A 133 6.83 5.29 -1.51
CA ALA A 133 7.85 5.03 -0.52
C ALA A 133 7.25 4.30 0.67
N LEU A 134 8.09 3.54 1.36
CA LEU A 134 7.72 2.82 2.56
C LEU A 134 8.70 3.14 3.68
N GLY A 135 8.17 3.42 4.86
CA GLY A 135 8.99 3.44 6.07
C GLY A 135 8.36 2.72 7.24
N MET A 136 9.20 2.36 8.20
CA MET A 136 8.80 1.68 9.43
C MET A 136 9.51 2.29 10.64
N SER A 137 8.78 2.40 11.75
CA SER A 137 9.33 2.72 13.06
C SER A 137 8.60 1.89 14.12
N GLY A 138 9.28 0.90 14.67
CA GLY A 138 8.70 -0.02 15.67
C GLY A 138 7.41 -0.67 15.18
N THR A 139 6.27 -0.16 15.65
CA THR A 139 4.92 -0.65 15.35
C THR A 139 4.19 0.12 14.25
N THR A 140 4.74 1.23 13.76
CA THR A 140 4.11 2.07 12.74
C THR A 140 4.77 1.84 11.39
N ARG A 141 3.96 1.55 10.38
CA ARG A 141 4.38 1.50 8.98
C ARG A 141 3.70 2.63 8.22
N VAL A 142 4.47 3.38 7.46
CA VAL A 142 3.99 4.45 6.58
C VAL A 142 4.25 4.03 5.15
N CYS A 143 3.22 4.07 4.32
CA CYS A 143 3.28 3.94 2.88
C CYS A 143 2.82 5.25 2.27
N LEU A 144 3.72 5.92 1.56
CA LEU A 144 3.43 7.12 0.80
C LEU A 144 3.22 6.71 -0.65
N LEU A 145 2.13 7.13 -1.28
CA LEU A 145 1.81 6.80 -2.66
C LEU A 145 1.14 8.01 -3.31
N THR A 146 1.62 8.45 -4.46
CA THR A 146 0.96 9.53 -5.20
C THR A 146 0.65 9.11 -6.63
N PHE A 147 -0.47 9.62 -7.14
CA PHE A 147 -0.94 9.40 -8.50
C PHE A 147 -1.25 10.77 -9.13
N TYR A 148 -0.71 11.00 -10.33
CA TYR A 148 -0.91 12.27 -11.05
C TYR A 148 -1.91 12.14 -12.22
N VAL A 149 -3.16 11.73 -11.97
CA VAL A 149 -4.18 11.58 -13.04
C VAL A 149 -5.60 11.97 -12.66
N ASP A 150 -6.29 12.50 -13.66
CA ASP A 150 -7.75 12.48 -13.78
C ASP A 150 -8.21 11.05 -14.15
N LEU A 151 -8.88 10.35 -13.24
CA LEU A 151 -9.31 8.96 -13.45
C LEU A 151 -10.27 8.76 -14.66
N PRO A 152 -11.18 9.70 -14.99
CA PRO A 152 -12.01 9.60 -16.18
C PRO A 152 -11.27 9.80 -17.52
N THR A 153 -10.27 10.67 -17.58
CA THR A 153 -9.61 11.08 -18.84
C THR A 153 -8.15 10.63 -18.99
N PHE A 154 -7.54 10.12 -17.92
CA PHE A 154 -6.10 9.82 -17.81
C PHE A 154 -5.19 11.01 -18.12
N ALA A 155 -5.72 12.24 -18.13
CA ALA A 155 -4.93 13.45 -18.24
C ALA A 155 -4.19 13.72 -16.92
N LEU A 156 -2.99 14.30 -16.99
CA LEU A 156 -2.31 14.85 -15.82
C LEU A 156 -3.18 15.96 -15.22
N ARG A 157 -3.75 15.72 -14.04
CA ARG A 157 -4.42 16.71 -13.19
C ARG A 157 -3.80 16.63 -11.79
N GLU A 158 -3.99 17.70 -11.02
CA GLU A 158 -3.61 17.85 -9.61
C GLU A 158 -3.45 16.51 -8.89
N GLY A 159 -2.22 16.24 -8.47
CA GLY A 159 -1.84 14.99 -7.83
C GLY A 159 -2.44 14.89 -6.45
N THR A 160 -3.04 13.76 -6.12
CA THR A 160 -3.36 13.45 -4.74
C THR A 160 -2.29 12.51 -4.22
N THR A 161 -1.51 12.99 -3.24
CA THR A 161 -0.65 12.09 -2.47
C THR A 161 -1.49 11.43 -1.39
N LEU A 162 -1.55 10.10 -1.43
CA LEU A 162 -2.11 9.24 -0.40
C LEU A 162 -1.01 8.85 0.59
N VAL A 163 -1.23 9.17 1.86
CA VAL A 163 -0.41 8.65 2.96
C VAL A 163 -1.23 7.57 3.65
N ILE A 164 -0.74 6.34 3.60
CA ILE A 164 -1.34 5.22 4.31
C ILE A 164 -0.44 4.92 5.50
N ALA A 165 -1.01 4.96 6.69
CA ALA A 165 -0.28 4.58 7.88
C ALA A 165 -1.01 3.51 8.65
N THR A 166 -0.23 2.54 9.12
CA THR A 166 -0.73 1.38 9.83
C THR A 166 0.00 1.23 11.15
N GLU A 167 -0.74 1.13 12.24
CA GLU A 167 -0.20 0.90 13.57
C GLU A 167 -0.52 -0.54 14.01
N THR A 168 0.45 -1.19 14.65
CA THR A 168 0.24 -2.41 15.44
C THR A 168 -0.03 -2.03 16.90
N PRO A 169 -0.84 -2.80 17.65
CA PRO A 169 -0.99 -2.59 19.08
C PRO A 169 0.38 -2.71 19.75
N THR A 170 0.63 -1.80 20.68
CA THR A 170 1.68 -2.02 21.68
C THR A 170 1.13 -3.12 22.58
N GLN A 171 1.71 -4.32 22.53
CA GLN A 171 1.45 -5.32 23.57
C GLN A 171 2.01 -4.74 24.87
N ASN A 172 1.15 -4.11 25.66
CA ASN A 172 1.45 -3.84 27.06
C ASN A 172 1.55 -5.22 27.74
N HIS A 173 2.79 -5.69 27.91
CA HIS A 173 3.13 -6.80 28.80
C HIS A 173 2.92 -6.41 30.26
#